data_AF-A0A067DDV0-F1
#
_entry.id   AF-A0A067DDV0-F1
#
_cell.length_a   1.000
_cell.length_b   1.000
_cell.length_c   1.000
_cell.angle_alpha   90.00
_cell.angle_beta   90.00
_cell.angle_gamma   90.00
#
_symmetry.space_group_name_H-M   'P 1'
#
loop_
_entity.id
_entity.type
_entity.pdbx_description
1 polymer ?
#
loop_
_entity_poly.entity_id
_entity_poly.type
_entity_poly.pdbx_seq_one_letter_code
_entity_poly.pdbx_strand_id
1 'polypeptide(L)'
;MAGQIRFHLPLFVFVCSIFIHLMLVTAAQAKSENSDGVPLIGKSCNVTEFAKECISVFESDPRSRAAANLTSLVGVGMNISYEKIKVAKSYFLKAQKSATDHWTKEYIDDCLVNYDAAIWQMDHHGFPGFDKRNYEDAISAVNVCNYAAGFCAENG
;
A
#
# COMPACT_ATOMS: atom_id res chain seq x y z
N MET A 1 28.27 -3.74 7.66
CA MET A 1 27.29 -2.86 8.35
C MET A 1 25.91 -3.16 7.77
N ALA A 2 25.21 -4.11 8.37
CA ALA A 2 23.86 -4.52 8.01
C ALA A 2 22.91 -3.99 9.09
N GLY A 3 22.27 -2.86 8.85
CA GLY A 3 21.48 -2.20 9.87
C GLY A 3 20.72 -1.02 9.29
N GLN A 4 19.64 -1.31 8.55
CA GLN A 4 18.53 -0.35 8.29
C GLN A 4 17.38 -0.92 7.44
N ILE A 5 17.48 -2.13 6.87
CA ILE A 5 16.43 -2.68 5.99
C ILE A 5 15.29 -3.34 6.80
N ARG A 6 15.59 -3.91 7.97
CA ARG A 6 14.62 -4.70 8.77
C ARG A 6 13.45 -3.92 9.38
N PHE A 7 13.56 -2.60 9.59
CA PHE A 7 12.47 -1.81 10.21
C PHE A 7 11.49 -1.21 9.19
N HIS A 8 11.80 -1.20 7.88
CA HIS A 8 10.99 -0.51 6.87
C HIS A 8 9.97 -1.41 6.14
N LEU A 9 10.32 -2.67 5.87
CA LEU A 9 9.46 -3.61 5.15
C LEU A 9 8.23 -4.09 5.92
N PRO A 10 8.32 -4.50 7.20
CA PRO A 10 7.14 -4.91 7.95
C PRO A 10 6.13 -3.76 8.08
N LEU A 11 6.60 -2.53 8.37
CA LEU A 11 5.74 -1.34 8.37
C LEU A 11 5.02 -1.13 7.03
N PHE A 12 5.65 -1.50 5.92
CA PHE A 12 5.06 -1.39 4.58
C PHE A 12 4.00 -2.45 4.29
N VAL A 13 4.21 -3.70 4.74
CA VAL A 13 3.18 -4.76 4.72
C VAL A 13 1.98 -4.37 5.56
N PHE A 14 2.22 -3.84 6.76
CA PHE A 14 1.17 -3.34 7.64
C PHE A 14 0.36 -2.23 6.96
N VAL A 15 1.05 -1.27 6.33
CA VAL A 15 0.42 -0.17 5.58
C VAL A 15 -0.44 -0.69 4.42
N CYS A 16 0.06 -1.61 3.59
CA CYS A 16 -0.70 -2.18 2.48
C CYS A 16 -1.92 -3.00 2.94
N SER A 17 -1.78 -3.79 4.00
CA SER A 17 -2.88 -4.57 4.60
C SER A 17 -3.97 -3.68 5.19
N ILE A 18 -3.59 -2.57 5.84
CA ILE A 18 -4.51 -1.55 6.33
C ILE A 18 -5.31 -0.93 5.18
N PHE A 19 -4.66 -0.63 4.06
CA PHE A 19 -5.30 -0.01 2.90
C PHE A 19 -6.24 -0.92 2.13
N ILE A 20 -5.98 -2.23 2.11
CA ILE A 20 -6.92 -3.21 1.56
C ILE A 20 -8.22 -3.21 2.38
N HIS A 21 -8.11 -3.22 3.72
CA HIS A 21 -9.28 -3.15 4.60
C HIS A 21 -10.06 -1.85 4.40
N LEU A 22 -9.37 -0.71 4.28
CA LEU A 22 -9.99 0.57 3.95
C LEU A 22 -10.71 0.53 2.60
N MET A 23 -10.07 0.05 1.54
CA MET A 23 -10.68 -0.02 0.21
C MET A 23 -11.93 -0.91 0.18
N LEU A 24 -11.89 -2.05 0.86
CA LEU A 24 -13.05 -2.94 1.01
C LEU A 24 -14.22 -2.23 1.73
N VAL A 25 -13.94 -1.47 2.78
CA VAL A 25 -14.94 -0.68 3.51
C VAL A 25 -15.51 0.44 2.62
N THR A 26 -14.68 1.08 1.81
CA THR A 26 -15.11 2.17 0.93
C THR A 26 -15.94 1.69 -0.27
N ALA A 27 -15.63 0.51 -0.81
CA ALA A 27 -16.45 -0.13 -1.83
C ALA A 27 -17.84 -0.50 -1.27
N ALA A 28 -17.92 -0.91 -0.01
CA ALA A 28 -19.18 -1.16 0.69
C ALA A 28 -19.95 0.15 1.04
N GLN A 29 -19.24 1.25 1.25
CA GLN A 29 -19.81 2.55 1.66
C GLN A 29 -20.05 3.54 0.51
N ALA A 30 -19.73 3.20 -0.73
CA ALA A 30 -19.98 4.01 -1.92
C ALA A 30 -21.47 4.38 -2.15
N LYS A 31 -22.38 3.89 -1.30
CA LYS A 31 -23.82 4.23 -1.25
C LYS A 31 -24.20 5.33 -0.23
N SER A 32 -23.28 5.86 0.58
CA SER A 32 -23.61 6.82 1.64
C SER A 32 -22.67 8.03 1.62
N GLU A 33 -23.07 9.05 0.85
CA GLU A 33 -22.57 10.41 1.02
C GLU A 33 -23.32 11.04 2.21
N ASN A 34 -22.71 11.06 3.39
CA ASN A 34 -23.06 12.06 4.41
C ASN A 34 -21.82 12.39 5.23
N SER A 35 -21.35 13.62 5.06
CA SER A 35 -20.26 14.21 5.82
C SER A 35 -20.80 14.76 7.14
N ASP A 36 -20.96 13.89 8.13
CA ASP A 36 -21.00 14.34 9.52
C ASP A 36 -19.56 14.69 9.91
N GLY A 37 -19.34 15.82 10.59
CA GLY A 37 -18.04 16.42 10.95
C GLY A 37 -17.12 15.59 11.87
N VAL A 38 -17.24 14.26 11.86
CA VAL A 38 -16.27 13.31 12.41
C VAL A 38 -15.07 13.26 11.46
N PRO A 39 -13.82 13.27 11.95
CA PRO A 39 -12.64 13.17 11.09
C PRO A 39 -12.72 11.91 10.20
N LEU A 40 -12.78 12.11 8.88
CA LEU A 40 -12.88 11.04 7.87
C LEU A 40 -11.82 9.95 8.11
N ILE A 41 -10.58 10.35 8.41
CA ILE A 41 -9.47 9.44 8.72
C ILE A 41 -9.81 8.55 9.92
N GLY A 42 -10.28 9.12 11.04
CA GLY A 42 -10.59 8.35 12.25
C GLY A 42 -11.72 7.34 12.03
N LYS A 43 -12.77 7.73 11.30
CA LYS A 43 -13.90 6.83 10.97
C LYS A 43 -13.44 5.68 10.07
N SER A 44 -12.64 5.98 9.05
CA SER A 44 -12.13 5.00 8.10
C SER A 44 -11.08 4.06 8.71
N CYS A 45 -10.28 4.53 9.66
CA CYS A 45 -9.24 3.73 10.30
C CYS A 45 -9.73 2.85 11.46
N ASN A 46 -10.78 3.28 12.18
CA ASN A 46 -11.30 2.56 13.36
C ASN A 46 -11.89 1.17 13.06
N VAL A 47 -12.18 0.87 11.80
CA VAL A 47 -12.66 -0.45 11.36
C VAL A 47 -11.54 -1.43 11.03
N THR A 48 -10.27 -0.98 11.12
CA THR A 48 -9.09 -1.81 10.90
C THR A 48 -8.50 -2.27 12.24
N GLU A 49 -7.88 -3.44 12.25
CA GLU A 49 -7.16 -3.94 13.44
C GLU A 49 -5.95 -3.07 13.83
N PHE A 50 -5.50 -2.20 12.92
CA PHE A 50 -4.33 -1.32 13.07
C PHE A 50 -4.74 0.17 12.95
N ALA A 51 -5.77 0.55 13.70
CA ALA A 51 -6.36 1.89 13.61
C ALA A 51 -5.34 3.02 13.86
N LYS A 52 -4.39 2.84 14.78
CA LYS A 52 -3.39 3.87 15.10
C LYS A 52 -2.38 4.07 13.97
N GLU A 53 -1.91 2.98 13.38
CA GLU A 53 -0.99 2.98 12.25
C GLU A 53 -1.67 3.57 11.02
N CYS A 54 -2.92 3.21 10.77
CA CYS A 54 -3.75 3.79 9.72
C CYS A 54 -3.87 5.32 9.87
N ILE A 55 -4.24 5.81 11.06
CA ILE A 55 -4.37 7.23 11.35
C ILE A 55 -3.03 7.93 11.13
N SER A 56 -1.94 7.39 11.70
CA SER A 56 -0.59 7.96 11.58
C SER A 56 -0.15 8.11 10.12
N VAL A 57 -0.41 7.09 9.30
CA VAL A 57 -0.04 7.11 7.88
C VAL A 57 -0.79 8.22 7.14
N PHE A 58 -2.12 8.30 7.29
CA PHE A 58 -2.90 9.34 6.63
C PHE A 58 -2.57 10.73 7.18
N GLU A 59 -2.45 10.89 8.49
CA GLU A 59 -2.11 12.17 9.12
C GLU A 59 -0.72 12.68 8.73
N SER A 60 0.22 11.79 8.41
CA SER A 60 1.55 12.17 7.91
C SER A 60 1.52 12.75 6.49
N ASP A 61 0.52 12.39 5.68
CA ASP A 61 0.42 12.82 4.28
C ASP A 61 -0.53 14.03 4.13
N PRO A 62 -0.03 15.20 3.66
CA PRO A 62 -0.86 16.39 3.46
C PRO A 62 -2.07 16.18 2.55
N ARG A 63 -1.98 15.29 1.56
CA ARG A 63 -3.08 14.99 0.62
C ARG A 63 -4.26 14.36 1.34
N SER A 64 -4.00 13.52 2.34
CA SER A 64 -5.04 12.87 3.15
C SER A 64 -5.79 13.88 4.00
N ARG A 65 -5.08 14.85 4.57
CA ARG A 65 -5.69 15.93 5.37
C ARG A 65 -6.56 16.86 4.51
N ALA A 66 -6.28 16.94 3.22
CA ALA A 66 -7.05 17.70 2.24
C ALA A 66 -8.19 16.90 1.58
N ALA A 67 -8.35 15.60 1.89
CA ALA A 67 -9.38 14.76 1.30
C ALA A 67 -10.79 15.22 1.74
N ALA A 68 -11.62 15.61 0.77
CA ALA A 68 -12.96 16.13 1.02
C ALA A 68 -14.01 15.03 1.29
N ASN A 69 -13.74 13.80 0.83
CA ASN A 69 -14.63 12.67 0.97
C ASN A 69 -13.87 11.34 1.00
N LEU A 70 -14.58 10.27 1.30
CA LEU A 70 -14.02 8.93 1.43
C LEU A 70 -13.33 8.45 0.15
N THR A 71 -13.90 8.72 -1.03
CA THR A 71 -13.28 8.39 -2.31
C THR A 71 -11.94 9.09 -2.48
N SER A 72 -11.86 10.40 -2.24
CA SER A 72 -10.58 11.13 -2.32
C SER A 72 -9.55 10.60 -1.31
N LEU A 73 -9.98 10.19 -0.12
CA LEU A 73 -9.09 9.59 0.88
C LEU A 73 -8.55 8.23 0.43
N VAL A 74 -9.37 7.41 -0.23
CA VAL A 74 -8.94 6.14 -0.83
C VAL A 74 -7.93 6.34 -1.94
N GLY A 75 -8.20 7.29 -2.85
CA GLY A 75 -7.26 7.62 -3.92
C GLY A 75 -5.90 8.06 -3.39
N VAL A 76 -5.88 8.78 -2.25
CA VAL A 76 -4.63 9.10 -1.54
C VAL A 76 -3.97 7.84 -0.97
N GLY A 77 -4.72 6.95 -0.32
CA GLY A 77 -4.20 5.68 0.21
C GLY A 77 -3.57 4.79 -0.88
N MET A 78 -4.21 4.71 -2.05
CA MET A 78 -3.66 4.00 -3.23
C MET A 78 -2.32 4.60 -3.69
N ASN A 79 -2.24 5.94 -3.77
CA ASN A 79 -1.00 6.63 -4.13
C ASN A 79 0.11 6.40 -3.11
N ILE A 80 -0.18 6.49 -1.81
CA ILE A 80 0.80 6.21 -0.75
C ILE A 80 1.34 4.78 -0.86
N SER A 81 0.46 3.82 -1.12
CA SER A 81 0.82 2.40 -1.27
C SER A 81 1.74 2.21 -2.49
N TYR A 82 1.39 2.83 -3.61
CA TYR A 82 2.17 2.81 -4.84
C TYR A 82 3.52 3.54 -4.71
N GLU A 83 3.59 4.63 -3.98
CA GLU A 83 4.87 5.31 -3.71
C GLU A 83 5.79 4.42 -2.87
N LYS A 84 5.23 3.77 -1.85
CA LYS A 84 6.01 2.88 -0.97
C LYS A 84 6.47 1.61 -1.69
N ILE A 85 5.70 1.02 -2.61
CA ILE A 85 6.16 -0.15 -3.41
C ILE A 85 7.37 0.22 -4.26
N LYS A 86 7.36 1.42 -4.87
CA LYS A 86 8.49 1.92 -5.66
C LYS A 86 9.73 2.17 -4.80
N VAL A 87 9.54 2.72 -3.60
CA VAL A 87 10.63 2.90 -2.63
C VAL A 87 11.20 1.55 -2.19
N ALA A 88 10.36 0.57 -1.87
CA ALA A 88 10.77 -0.78 -1.51
C ALA A 88 11.60 -1.43 -2.63
N LYS A 89 11.09 -1.40 -3.88
CA LYS A 89 11.83 -1.87 -5.06
C LYS A 89 13.21 -1.21 -5.18
N SER A 90 13.31 0.09 -4.93
CA SER A 90 14.59 0.81 -5.01
C SER A 90 15.62 0.31 -3.99
N TYR A 91 15.19 -0.16 -2.81
CA TYR A 91 16.08 -0.78 -1.83
C TYR A 91 16.58 -2.14 -2.30
N PHE A 92 15.71 -2.97 -2.88
CA PHE A 92 16.10 -4.27 -3.42
C PHE A 92 17.04 -4.13 -4.63
N LEU A 93 16.83 -3.15 -5.51
CA LEU A 93 17.77 -2.84 -6.60
C LEU A 93 19.16 -2.45 -6.10
N LYS A 94 19.24 -1.76 -4.95
CA LYS A 94 20.53 -1.45 -4.31
C LYS A 94 21.15 -2.71 -3.70
N ALA A 95 20.36 -3.53 -3.01
CA ALA A 95 20.82 -4.77 -2.39
C ALA A 95 21.38 -5.75 -3.43
N GLN A 96 20.73 -5.87 -4.59
CA GLN A 96 21.12 -6.73 -5.71
C GLN A 96 22.58 -6.50 -6.14
N LYS A 97 23.02 -5.22 -6.17
CA LYS A 97 24.39 -4.84 -6.58
C LYS A 97 25.47 -5.33 -5.62
N SER A 98 25.11 -5.54 -4.37
CA SER A 98 26.03 -5.95 -3.30
C SER A 98 25.89 -7.42 -2.90
N ALA A 99 24.83 -8.11 -3.35
CA ALA A 99 24.59 -9.50 -3.01
C ALA A 99 25.62 -10.39 -3.74
N THR A 100 26.30 -11.24 -2.99
CA THR A 100 27.27 -12.21 -3.53
C THR A 100 26.81 -13.65 -3.40
N ASP A 101 26.06 -13.93 -2.33
CA ASP A 101 25.47 -15.24 -2.06
C ASP A 101 24.33 -15.56 -3.05
N HIS A 102 24.27 -16.83 -3.48
CA HIS A 102 23.31 -17.30 -4.48
C HIS A 102 21.87 -17.14 -4.00
N TRP A 103 21.57 -17.63 -2.79
CA TRP A 103 20.23 -17.59 -2.23
C TRP A 103 19.74 -16.17 -2.00
N THR A 104 20.64 -15.29 -1.54
CA THR A 104 20.35 -13.87 -1.38
C THR A 104 20.04 -13.20 -2.71
N LYS A 105 20.76 -13.55 -3.79
CA LYS A 105 20.48 -13.01 -5.13
C LYS A 105 19.12 -13.48 -5.65
N GLU A 106 18.86 -14.79 -5.59
CA GLU A 106 17.61 -15.38 -6.04
C GLU A 106 16.41 -14.75 -5.31
N TYR A 107 16.52 -14.62 -3.98
CA TYR A 107 15.52 -13.95 -3.17
C TYR A 107 15.28 -12.47 -3.57
N ILE A 108 16.37 -11.72 -3.79
CA ILE A 108 16.26 -10.32 -4.23
C ILE A 108 15.59 -10.23 -5.61
N ASP A 109 15.93 -11.12 -6.53
CA ASP A 109 15.35 -11.17 -7.87
C ASP A 109 13.85 -11.48 -7.82
N ASP A 110 13.42 -12.45 -7.01
CA ASP A 110 12.01 -12.76 -6.78
C ASP A 110 11.26 -11.54 -6.23
N CYS A 111 11.86 -10.82 -5.30
CA CYS A 111 11.28 -9.59 -4.76
C CYS A 111 11.14 -8.49 -5.81
N LEU A 112 12.14 -8.32 -6.67
CA LEU A 112 12.08 -7.34 -7.76
C LEU A 112 10.97 -7.69 -8.76
N VAL A 113 10.81 -8.97 -9.11
CA VAL A 113 9.72 -9.45 -9.98
C VAL A 113 8.35 -9.16 -9.36
N ASN A 114 8.18 -9.45 -8.07
CA ASN A 114 6.92 -9.19 -7.37
C ASN A 114 6.59 -7.69 -7.30
N TYR A 115 7.59 -6.85 -7.04
CA TYR A 115 7.39 -5.40 -7.05
C TYR A 115 7.07 -4.86 -8.45
N ASP A 116 7.69 -5.41 -9.50
CA ASP A 116 7.35 -5.06 -10.88
C ASP A 116 5.93 -5.44 -11.25
N ALA A 117 5.49 -6.64 -10.86
CA ALA A 117 4.11 -7.07 -11.04
C ALA A 117 3.13 -6.14 -10.29
N ALA A 118 3.42 -5.78 -9.04
CA ALA A 118 2.59 -4.88 -8.26
C ALA A 118 2.49 -3.47 -8.90
N ILE A 119 3.60 -2.91 -9.36
CA ILE A 119 3.63 -1.61 -10.05
C ILE A 119 2.79 -1.68 -11.33
N TRP A 120 3.00 -2.71 -12.15
CA TRP A 120 2.25 -2.90 -13.39
C TRP A 120 0.75 -3.02 -13.13
N GLN A 121 0.35 -3.79 -12.12
CA GLN A 121 -1.06 -3.96 -11.73
C GLN A 121 -1.69 -2.63 -11.29
N MET A 122 -0.98 -1.83 -10.49
CA MET A 122 -1.47 -0.51 -10.08
C MET A 122 -1.67 0.43 -11.26
N ASP A 123 -0.71 0.46 -12.20
CA ASP A 123 -0.76 1.37 -13.35
C ASP A 123 -1.82 0.98 -14.38
N HIS A 124 -2.06 -0.31 -14.60
CA HIS A 124 -2.95 -0.80 -15.66
C HIS A 124 -4.35 -1.18 -15.19
N HIS A 125 -4.51 -1.53 -13.91
CA HIS A 125 -5.78 -1.98 -13.33
C HIS A 125 -6.19 -1.17 -12.10
N GLY A 126 -5.23 -0.87 -11.21
CA GLY A 126 -5.47 -0.17 -9.96
C GLY A 126 -6.08 1.22 -10.15
N PHE A 127 -5.28 2.17 -10.62
CA PHE A 127 -5.72 3.54 -10.86
C PHE A 127 -6.82 3.63 -11.92
N PRO A 128 -6.72 2.95 -13.09
CA PRO A 128 -7.78 3.02 -14.09
C PRO A 128 -9.11 2.44 -13.60
N GLY A 129 -9.08 1.36 -12.80
CA GLY A 129 -10.26 0.78 -12.17
C GLY A 129 -10.87 1.73 -11.16
N PHE A 130 -10.05 2.32 -10.30
CA PHE A 130 -10.48 3.30 -9.31
C PHE A 130 -11.15 4.54 -9.96
N ASP A 131 -10.53 5.11 -11.00
CA ASP A 131 -11.06 6.27 -11.73
C ASP A 131 -12.42 5.97 -12.38
N LYS A 132 -12.61 4.72 -12.84
CA LYS A 132 -13.89 4.23 -13.41
C LYS A 132 -14.90 3.77 -12.36
N ARG A 133 -14.56 3.86 -11.06
CA ARG A 133 -15.31 3.27 -9.94
C ARG A 133 -15.48 1.74 -10.05
N ASN A 134 -14.64 1.08 -10.83
CA ASN A 134 -14.48 -0.36 -10.79
C ASN A 134 -13.55 -0.71 -9.62
N TYR A 135 -14.14 -0.76 -8.41
CA TYR A 135 -13.37 -1.02 -7.20
C TYR A 135 -12.84 -2.46 -7.12
N GLU A 136 -13.41 -3.42 -7.87
CA GLU A 136 -12.89 -4.79 -7.91
C GLU A 136 -11.48 -4.84 -8.52
N ASP A 137 -11.26 -4.16 -9.65
CA ASP A 137 -9.94 -4.02 -10.27
C ASP A 137 -8.96 -3.28 -9.34
N ALA A 138 -9.44 -2.21 -8.69
CA ALA A 138 -8.63 -1.43 -7.76
C ALA A 138 -8.18 -2.26 -6.55
N ILE A 139 -9.10 -3.01 -5.95
CA ILE A 139 -8.83 -3.91 -4.83
C ILE A 139 -7.87 -5.03 -5.26
N SER A 140 -8.09 -5.62 -6.43
CA SER A 140 -7.23 -6.67 -6.97
C SER A 140 -5.78 -6.19 -7.12
N ALA A 141 -5.57 -5.01 -7.72
CA ALA A 141 -4.24 -4.45 -7.89
C ALA A 141 -3.53 -4.16 -6.56
N VAL A 142 -4.27 -3.70 -5.55
CA VAL A 142 -3.68 -3.42 -4.22
C VAL A 142 -3.39 -4.71 -3.46
N ASN A 143 -4.19 -5.77 -3.65
CA ASN A 143 -3.88 -7.09 -3.12
C ASN A 143 -2.53 -7.61 -3.65
N VAL A 144 -2.21 -7.36 -4.92
CA VAL A 144 -0.89 -7.70 -5.48
C VAL A 144 0.22 -6.89 -4.79
N CYS A 145 -0.01 -5.62 -4.48
CA CYS A 145 0.95 -4.82 -3.70
C CYS A 145 1.20 -5.39 -2.30
N ASN A 146 0.15 -5.84 -1.62
CA ASN A 146 0.27 -6.43 -0.28
C ASN A 146 0.96 -7.80 -0.33
N TYR A 147 0.66 -8.62 -1.33
CA TYR A 147 1.35 -9.89 -1.56
C TYR A 147 2.85 -9.66 -1.79
N ALA A 148 3.21 -8.74 -2.71
CA ALA A 148 4.60 -8.42 -3.00
C ALA A 148 5.34 -7.90 -1.76
N ALA A 149 4.70 -7.03 -0.98
CA ALA A 149 5.26 -6.56 0.28
C ALA A 149 5.45 -7.71 1.29
N GLY A 150 4.44 -8.57 1.47
CA GLY A 150 4.44 -9.68 2.43
C GLY A 150 5.51 -10.71 2.13
N PHE A 151 5.54 -11.19 0.88
CA PHE A 151 6.56 -12.12 0.38
C PHE A 151 7.99 -11.61 0.66
N CYS A 152 8.21 -10.31 0.43
CA CYS A 152 9.51 -9.67 0.64
C CYS A 152 9.81 -9.30 2.09
N ALA A 153 8.83 -9.29 2.98
CA ALA A 153 9.06 -9.02 4.40
C ALA A 153 9.35 -10.29 5.20
N GLU A 154 8.73 -11.41 4.81
CA GLU A 154 8.82 -12.68 5.54
C GLU A 154 10.12 -13.46 5.25
N ASN A 155 10.75 -13.22 4.11
CA ASN A 155 11.87 -14.03 3.61
C ASN A 155 13.22 -13.28 3.54
N GLY A 156 13.33 -12.10 4.16
CA GLY A 156 14.50 -11.19 4.06
C GLY A 156 15.33 -10.95 5.33
#